data_AF-A0ABD3M4M9-F1
#
_entry.id   AF-A0ABD3M4M9-F1
#
_cell.length_a   1.000
_cell.length_b   1.000
_cell.length_c   1.000
_cell.angle_alpha   90.00
_cell.angle_beta   90.00
_cell.angle_gamma   90.00
#
_symmetry.space_group_name_H-M   'P 1'
#
loop_
_entity.id
_entity.type
_entity.pdbx_description
1 polymer ?
#
loop_
_entity_poly.entity_id
_entity_poly.type
_entity_poly.pdbx_seq_one_letter_code
_entity_poly.pdbx_strand_id
1 'polypeptide(L)'
;MSNGRNNIFIYTGQPPSSIPKNVKHVRVDSNVTVIPYSTFQFCTQLVDVELNKGLEWIEEDAFSNCTCLQSIKIPSTVDYIGSNAFSNCVSLADVDLDGELTRIEANTFGNCRSLKYIVIGYCTSIGSLAFAECKQLEYVIPSGCLEVIEMGAFLNCRNLERVPLDDYLETIGCGAFQGCSSLKDIRVPHKVEVLSEYIFCECSQLVNVQLNEGLTTIESGAFKVCTSLETIVIPYTVKRIESEAFQGCSHLVNVQLSECLQFIGEEAFANCTSLKRIRIPWYVNEICYNAFIGCRLVAMEFNAEIERLVSETSLREWWNNGVSEHVLNTYSFLTEKDIAFRLDELEPVKWRLTIDDMLGRIALIPIDSYFEREKYFRSINAQLSVFETLEDAIPLLELALWKAKLVEQSYPSDEESTIASKLLQHRVTCGADVIIPNVLSFLIR
;
A
#
# COMPACT_ATOMS: atom_id res chain seq x y z
N MET A 1 -1.89 15.13 58.53
CA MET A 1 -0.92 14.69 59.55
C MET A 1 -0.29 13.40 59.06
N SER A 2 1.01 13.42 58.81
CA SER A 2 1.82 12.31 58.30
C SER A 2 2.16 11.34 59.43
N ASN A 3 1.70 10.09 59.35
CA ASN A 3 2.14 9.02 60.25
C ASN A 3 3.14 8.12 59.50
N GLY A 4 4.32 7.96 60.10
CA GLY A 4 5.58 7.46 59.53
C GLY A 4 5.68 5.97 59.18
N ARG A 5 4.71 5.36 58.50
CA ARG A 5 4.91 4.09 57.78
C ARG A 5 4.10 4.13 56.49
N ASN A 6 4.79 4.28 55.37
CA ASN A 6 4.29 4.52 54.00
C ASN A 6 3.76 5.95 53.80
N ASN A 7 4.58 6.81 53.19
CA ASN A 7 4.19 8.15 52.71
C ASN A 7 3.17 8.02 51.56
N ILE A 8 1.93 7.67 51.89
CA ILE A 8 0.80 7.61 50.96
C ILE A 8 0.08 8.94 51.01
N PHE A 9 -0.02 9.61 49.86
CA PHE A 9 -0.85 10.80 49.68
C PHE A 9 -2.26 10.38 49.30
N ILE A 10 -3.26 10.87 50.02
CA ILE A 10 -4.67 10.58 49.72
C ILE A 10 -5.20 11.69 48.81
N TYR A 11 -5.67 11.31 47.62
CA TYR A 11 -6.31 12.21 46.68
C TYR A 11 -7.82 12.24 46.92
N THR A 12 -8.34 13.37 47.37
CA THR A 12 -9.75 13.61 47.71
C THR A 12 -10.44 14.55 46.72
N GLY A 13 -9.95 14.65 45.48
CA GLY A 13 -10.50 15.54 44.45
C GLY A 13 -9.99 16.99 44.49
N GLN A 14 -8.92 17.26 45.24
CA GLN A 14 -8.28 18.58 45.27
C GLN A 14 -7.64 18.95 43.91
N PRO A 15 -7.46 20.25 43.59
CA PRO A 15 -6.89 20.65 42.31
C PRO A 15 -5.40 20.25 42.16
N PRO A 16 -4.89 20.10 40.92
CA PRO A 16 -3.51 19.66 40.64
C PRO A 16 -2.43 20.50 41.33
N SER A 17 -2.65 21.81 41.47
CA SER A 17 -1.72 22.76 42.12
C SER A 17 -1.47 22.48 43.60
N SER A 18 -2.34 21.69 44.24
CA SER A 18 -2.23 21.30 45.65
C SER A 18 -1.48 19.98 45.88
N ILE A 19 -1.10 19.28 44.81
CA ILE A 19 -0.45 17.97 44.89
C ILE A 19 1.07 18.13 45.01
N PRO A 20 1.72 17.54 46.03
CA PRO A 20 3.17 17.57 46.16
C PRO A 20 3.86 16.81 45.02
N LYS A 21 4.76 17.46 44.27
CA LYS A 21 5.49 16.82 43.15
C LYS A 21 6.45 15.70 43.56
N ASN A 22 6.80 15.61 44.84
CA ASN A 22 7.65 14.57 45.42
C ASN A 22 6.84 13.38 45.99
N VAL A 23 5.54 13.29 45.69
CA VAL A 23 4.71 12.16 46.08
C VAL A 23 5.24 10.86 45.48
N LYS A 24 5.26 9.80 46.29
CA LYS A 24 5.72 8.46 45.88
C LYS A 24 4.61 7.44 45.76
N HIS A 25 3.58 7.56 46.59
CA HIS A 25 2.44 6.65 46.60
C HIS A 25 1.18 7.49 46.69
N VAL A 26 0.22 7.23 45.80
CA VAL A 26 -1.09 7.89 45.80
C VAL A 26 -2.15 6.85 46.08
N ARG A 27 -3.12 7.18 46.93
CA ARG A 27 -4.39 6.47 47.05
C ARG A 27 -5.51 7.42 46.70
N VAL A 28 -6.37 7.02 45.76
CA VAL A 28 -7.56 7.78 45.40
C VAL A 28 -8.66 7.48 46.41
N ASP A 29 -9.27 8.52 46.99
CA ASP A 29 -10.39 8.39 47.94
C ASP A 29 -11.62 7.77 47.27
N SER A 30 -12.45 7.06 48.04
CA SER A 30 -13.62 6.33 47.53
C SER A 30 -14.71 7.21 46.91
N ASN A 31 -14.71 8.52 47.18
CA ASN A 31 -15.71 9.45 46.64
C ASN A 31 -15.27 10.10 45.30
N VAL A 32 -14.05 9.82 44.84
CA VAL A 32 -13.51 10.42 43.61
C VAL A 32 -13.90 9.56 42.41
N THR A 33 -14.77 10.09 41.55
CA THR A 33 -15.19 9.43 40.31
C THR A 33 -14.39 9.89 39.09
N VAL A 34 -13.66 11.01 39.19
CA VAL A 34 -12.87 11.59 38.09
C VAL A 34 -11.48 11.97 38.61
N ILE A 35 -10.44 11.64 37.85
CA ILE A 35 -9.11 12.25 37.97
C ILE A 35 -8.98 13.31 36.86
N PRO A 36 -9.05 14.61 37.21
CA PRO A 36 -9.07 15.69 36.21
C PRO A 36 -7.77 15.86 35.44
N TYR A 37 -7.83 16.70 34.40
CA TYR A 37 -6.70 17.10 33.56
C TYR A 37 -5.43 17.38 34.35
N SER A 38 -4.33 16.73 33.96
CA SER A 38 -2.97 16.95 34.50
C SER A 38 -2.82 16.80 36.02
N THR A 39 -3.72 16.09 36.70
CA THR A 39 -3.73 15.99 38.18
C THR A 39 -2.39 15.57 38.77
N PHE A 40 -1.81 14.47 38.31
CA PHE A 40 -0.52 13.95 38.74
C PHE A 40 0.59 14.21 37.72
N GLN A 41 0.38 15.08 36.73
CA GLN A 41 1.38 15.39 35.72
C GLN A 41 2.72 15.80 36.37
N PHE A 42 3.84 15.27 35.86
CA PHE A 42 5.19 15.50 36.39
C PHE A 42 5.42 15.06 37.85
N CYS A 43 4.61 14.18 38.42
CA CYS A 43 4.94 13.50 39.68
C CYS A 43 6.04 12.45 39.43
N THR A 44 7.25 12.90 39.13
CA THR A 44 8.37 12.06 38.65
C THR A 44 8.88 11.05 39.67
N GLN A 45 8.52 11.18 40.95
CA GLN A 45 8.83 10.22 42.01
C GLN A 45 7.67 9.27 42.34
N LEU A 46 6.52 9.42 41.69
CA LEU A 46 5.35 8.55 41.89
C LEU A 46 5.70 7.15 41.40
N VAL A 47 5.63 6.17 42.30
CA VAL A 47 5.97 4.77 42.03
C VAL A 47 4.72 3.93 41.85
N ASP A 48 3.66 4.25 42.61
CA ASP A 48 2.45 3.45 42.70
C ASP A 48 1.20 4.31 42.95
N VAL A 49 0.08 3.87 42.38
CA VAL A 49 -1.23 4.53 42.47
C VAL A 49 -2.30 3.48 42.74
N GLU A 50 -2.95 3.59 43.90
CA GLU A 50 -4.12 2.81 44.26
C GLU A 50 -5.39 3.56 43.81
N LEU A 51 -5.97 3.16 42.67
CA LEU A 51 -7.25 3.68 42.18
C LEU A 51 -8.43 3.07 42.95
N ASN A 52 -9.51 3.84 43.10
CA ASN A 52 -10.71 3.38 43.80
C ASN A 52 -11.70 2.69 42.84
N LYS A 53 -12.57 1.82 43.36
CA LYS A 53 -13.51 1.01 42.56
C LYS A 53 -14.71 1.77 41.97
N GLY A 54 -14.87 3.05 42.30
CA GLY A 54 -15.90 3.93 41.74
C GLY A 54 -15.32 4.99 40.81
N LEU A 55 -14.06 4.83 40.38
CA LEU A 55 -13.45 5.73 39.42
C LEU A 55 -14.00 5.45 38.02
N GLU A 56 -14.47 6.49 37.35
CA GLU A 56 -15.15 6.43 36.04
C GLU A 56 -14.30 7.09 34.93
N TRP A 57 -13.59 8.19 35.25
CA TRP A 57 -12.79 8.93 34.27
C TRP A 57 -11.35 9.20 34.74
N ILE A 58 -10.39 8.97 33.83
CA ILE A 58 -9.02 9.49 33.92
C ILE A 58 -8.84 10.45 32.75
N GLU A 59 -8.80 11.75 33.02
CA GLU A 59 -8.72 12.77 31.96
C GLU A 59 -7.31 12.89 31.34
N GLU A 60 -7.22 13.74 30.32
CA GLU A 60 -5.99 14.00 29.58
C GLU A 60 -4.83 14.42 30.50
N ASP A 61 -3.63 13.91 30.18
CA ASP A 61 -2.38 14.17 30.93
C ASP A 61 -2.38 13.77 32.41
N ALA A 62 -3.42 13.10 32.93
CA ALA A 62 -3.61 12.87 34.36
C ALA A 62 -2.37 12.31 35.08
N PHE A 63 -1.62 11.38 34.48
CA PHE A 63 -0.37 10.82 34.99
C PHE A 63 0.82 11.03 34.04
N SER A 64 0.70 11.95 33.10
CA SER A 64 1.77 12.24 32.12
C SER A 64 3.07 12.63 32.83
N ASN A 65 4.20 12.11 32.34
CA ASN A 65 5.54 12.30 32.93
C ASN A 65 5.71 11.76 34.36
N CYS A 66 4.89 10.81 34.81
CA CYS A 66 5.14 10.04 36.04
C CYS A 66 6.23 8.98 35.79
N THR A 67 7.48 9.43 35.61
CA THR A 67 8.59 8.60 35.12
C THR A 67 8.97 7.40 35.99
N CYS A 68 8.58 7.39 37.27
CA CYS A 68 8.85 6.29 38.20
C CYS A 68 7.66 5.35 38.39
N LEU A 69 6.49 5.60 37.79
CA LEU A 69 5.31 4.78 37.96
C LEU A 69 5.59 3.41 37.33
N GLN A 70 5.44 2.33 38.10
CA GLN A 70 5.87 0.99 37.68
C GLN A 70 4.71 0.12 37.20
N SER A 71 3.58 0.24 37.87
CA SER A 71 2.37 -0.52 37.55
C SER A 71 1.14 0.32 37.83
N ILE A 72 0.06 0.06 37.09
CA ILE A 72 -1.24 0.60 37.42
C ILE A 72 -2.34 -0.41 37.14
N LYS A 73 -3.31 -0.47 38.06
CA LYS A 73 -4.52 -1.28 37.91
C LYS A 73 -5.69 -0.35 37.66
N ILE A 74 -6.20 -0.37 36.44
CA ILE A 74 -7.37 0.39 36.03
C ILE A 74 -8.61 -0.42 36.41
N PRO A 75 -9.47 0.09 37.33
CA PRO A 75 -10.66 -0.64 37.73
C PRO A 75 -11.66 -0.72 36.59
N SER A 76 -12.48 -1.78 36.59
CA SER A 76 -13.46 -2.06 35.54
C SER A 76 -14.52 -0.98 35.33
N THR A 77 -14.67 -0.07 36.29
CA THR A 77 -15.60 1.07 36.25
C THR A 77 -15.07 2.24 35.44
N VAL A 78 -13.80 2.23 35.01
CA VAL A 78 -13.24 3.31 34.21
C VAL A 78 -13.71 3.16 32.77
N ASP A 79 -14.55 4.10 32.35
CA ASP A 79 -15.13 4.16 31.01
C ASP A 79 -14.22 4.90 30.02
N TYR A 80 -13.32 5.74 30.53
CA TYR A 80 -12.49 6.61 29.70
C TYR A 80 -11.11 6.88 30.30
N ILE A 81 -10.10 6.75 29.45
CA ILE A 81 -8.72 7.18 29.68
C ILE A 81 -8.34 8.17 28.58
N GLY A 82 -8.09 9.42 28.96
CA GLY A 82 -7.81 10.48 28.01
C GLY A 82 -6.47 10.37 27.30
N SER A 83 -6.32 11.21 26.27
CA SER A 83 -5.07 11.39 25.56
C SER A 83 -3.92 11.69 26.52
N ASN A 84 -2.72 11.21 26.20
CA ASN A 84 -1.52 11.42 27.01
C ASN A 84 -1.58 10.95 28.48
N ALA A 85 -2.66 10.31 28.96
CA ALA A 85 -2.88 10.08 30.39
C ALA A 85 -1.70 9.39 31.09
N PHE A 86 -1.02 8.45 30.44
CA PHE A 86 0.18 7.76 30.93
C PHE A 86 1.41 8.02 30.05
N SER A 87 1.39 9.07 29.22
CA SER A 87 2.51 9.42 28.35
C SER A 87 3.79 9.69 29.16
N ASN A 88 4.94 9.23 28.66
CA ASN A 88 6.24 9.35 29.31
C ASN A 88 6.34 8.69 30.71
N CYS A 89 5.46 7.73 31.03
CA CYS A 89 5.63 6.85 32.17
C CYS A 89 6.68 5.77 31.85
N VAL A 90 7.94 6.18 31.72
CA VAL A 90 9.02 5.34 31.17
C VAL A 90 9.29 4.05 31.95
N SER A 91 8.94 4.00 33.23
CA SER A 91 9.09 2.82 34.10
C SER A 91 7.83 1.94 34.16
N LEU A 92 6.74 2.35 33.51
CA LEU A 92 5.46 1.64 33.56
C LEU A 92 5.61 0.34 32.78
N ALA A 93 5.59 -0.77 33.51
CA ALA A 93 5.86 -2.11 32.99
C ALA A 93 4.62 -3.01 32.96
N ASP A 94 3.66 -2.75 33.86
CA ASP A 94 2.44 -3.55 34.02
C ASP A 94 1.21 -2.64 34.05
N VAL A 95 0.31 -2.84 33.09
CA VAL A 95 -0.96 -2.11 32.98
C VAL A 95 -2.07 -3.14 32.92
N ASP A 96 -2.85 -3.18 33.98
CA ASP A 96 -4.02 -4.06 34.10
C ASP A 96 -5.26 -3.25 33.71
N LEU A 97 -5.75 -3.46 32.49
CA LEU A 97 -6.98 -2.86 31.97
C LEU A 97 -8.14 -3.82 32.23
N ASP A 98 -8.80 -3.69 33.38
CA ASP A 98 -9.96 -4.53 33.77
C ASP A 98 -11.31 -3.97 33.24
N GLY A 99 -11.26 -2.88 32.45
CA GLY A 99 -12.44 -2.15 31.97
C GLY A 99 -12.90 -2.54 30.57
N GLU A 100 -14.17 -2.25 30.27
CA GLU A 100 -14.78 -2.35 28.94
C GLU A 100 -14.37 -1.18 28.02
N LEU A 101 -13.11 -0.75 28.10
CA LEU A 101 -12.61 0.38 27.30
C LEU A 101 -12.80 0.06 25.81
N THR A 102 -13.60 0.89 25.16
CA THR A 102 -13.90 0.77 23.73
C THR A 102 -12.81 1.42 22.87
N ARG A 103 -11.99 2.30 23.44
CA ARG A 103 -10.96 3.05 22.72
C ARG A 103 -9.76 3.33 23.63
N ILE A 104 -8.57 3.26 23.04
CA ILE A 104 -7.35 3.83 23.61
C ILE A 104 -7.07 5.14 22.90
N GLU A 105 -7.03 6.24 23.64
CA GLU A 105 -6.86 7.57 23.05
C GLU A 105 -5.44 7.86 22.57
N ALA A 106 -5.27 9.01 21.91
CA ALA A 106 -4.01 9.41 21.34
C ALA A 106 -2.90 9.53 22.40
N ASN A 107 -1.75 8.92 22.11
CA ASN A 107 -0.55 8.97 22.95
C ASN A 107 -0.74 8.52 24.41
N THR A 108 -1.83 7.81 24.74
CA THR A 108 -2.18 7.42 26.12
C THR A 108 -1.04 6.70 26.83
N PHE A 109 -0.35 5.77 26.17
CA PHE A 109 0.82 5.04 26.67
C PHE A 109 2.10 5.40 25.91
N GLY A 110 2.14 6.54 25.22
CA GLY A 110 3.30 6.99 24.46
C GLY A 110 4.56 7.05 25.34
N ASN A 111 5.68 6.54 24.84
CA ASN A 111 6.98 6.49 25.51
C ASN A 111 6.98 5.70 26.85
N CYS A 112 6.07 4.75 27.05
CA CYS A 112 6.12 3.76 28.15
C CYS A 112 7.16 2.67 27.84
N ARG A 113 8.45 3.03 27.94
CA ARG A 113 9.58 2.20 27.48
C ARG A 113 9.76 0.86 28.19
N SER A 114 9.12 0.66 29.34
CA SER A 114 9.20 -0.59 30.12
C SER A 114 7.99 -1.50 29.92
N LEU A 115 6.95 -1.04 29.22
CA LEU A 115 5.73 -1.80 28.98
C LEU A 115 6.05 -2.98 28.07
N LYS A 116 5.79 -4.21 28.55
CA LYS A 116 6.11 -5.44 27.81
C LYS A 116 4.92 -6.05 27.09
N TYR A 117 3.76 -5.96 27.72
CA TYR A 117 2.52 -6.48 27.20
C TYR A 117 1.36 -5.59 27.63
N ILE A 118 0.29 -5.62 26.85
CA ILE A 118 -0.97 -5.01 27.23
C ILE A 118 -2.13 -5.82 26.63
N VAL A 119 -3.21 -5.92 27.40
CA VAL A 119 -4.47 -6.52 26.96
C VAL A 119 -5.41 -5.37 26.64
N ILE A 120 -5.80 -5.23 25.39
CA ILE A 120 -6.68 -4.13 24.95
C ILE A 120 -8.17 -4.50 24.97
N GLY A 121 -8.53 -5.63 25.57
CA GLY A 121 -9.92 -5.94 25.96
C GLY A 121 -10.91 -5.87 24.81
N TYR A 122 -11.95 -5.04 24.92
CA TYR A 122 -13.00 -4.84 23.90
C TYR A 122 -12.76 -3.60 23.02
N CYS A 123 -11.51 -3.13 22.92
CA CYS A 123 -11.19 -1.94 22.14
C CYS A 123 -11.50 -2.13 20.65
N THR A 124 -12.26 -1.18 20.08
CA THR A 124 -12.53 -1.09 18.63
C THR A 124 -11.55 -0.15 17.92
N SER A 125 -10.89 0.75 18.66
CA SER A 125 -9.90 1.66 18.08
C SER A 125 -8.69 1.95 18.97
N ILE A 126 -7.52 2.07 18.32
CA ILE A 126 -6.27 2.51 18.94
C ILE A 126 -5.87 3.85 18.32
N GLY A 127 -5.81 4.87 19.17
CA GLY A 127 -5.54 6.25 18.79
C GLY A 127 -4.11 6.50 18.34
N SER A 128 -3.93 7.65 17.69
CA SER A 128 -2.64 8.07 17.12
C SER A 128 -1.54 8.08 18.18
N LEU A 129 -0.39 7.47 17.87
CA LEU A 129 0.76 7.36 18.77
C LEU A 129 0.49 6.68 20.14
N ALA A 130 -0.64 6.00 20.32
CA ALA A 130 -1.06 5.43 21.61
C ALA A 130 0.03 4.64 22.34
N PHE A 131 0.82 3.87 21.61
CA PHE A 131 1.94 3.07 22.10
C PHE A 131 3.29 3.45 21.47
N ALA A 132 3.39 4.62 20.84
CA ALA A 132 4.64 5.06 20.21
C ALA A 132 5.80 5.02 21.22
N GLU A 133 6.99 4.60 20.80
CA GLU A 133 8.20 4.47 21.61
C GLU A 133 8.13 3.48 22.78
N CYS A 134 7.12 2.59 22.83
CA CYS A 134 7.06 1.46 23.77
C CYS A 134 8.08 0.37 23.36
N LYS A 135 9.37 0.67 23.53
CA LYS A 135 10.48 -0.13 22.99
C LYS A 135 10.57 -1.55 23.53
N GLN A 136 10.01 -1.83 24.70
CA GLN A 136 9.95 -3.18 25.27
C GLN A 136 8.64 -3.92 25.00
N LEU A 137 7.68 -3.31 24.30
CA LEU A 137 6.40 -3.94 24.00
C LEU A 137 6.63 -5.09 23.04
N GLU A 138 6.39 -6.32 23.51
CA GLU A 138 6.63 -7.56 22.76
C GLU A 138 5.35 -8.04 22.07
N TYR A 139 4.19 -7.88 22.72
CA TYR A 139 2.89 -8.33 22.23
C TYR A 139 1.75 -7.47 22.76
N VAL A 140 0.75 -7.27 21.91
CA VAL A 140 -0.55 -6.70 22.27
C VAL A 140 -1.58 -7.78 22.09
N ILE A 141 -2.33 -8.10 23.15
CA ILE A 141 -3.38 -9.12 23.07
C ILE A 141 -4.62 -8.46 22.43
N PRO A 142 -5.01 -8.83 21.20
CA PRO A 142 -6.08 -8.18 20.45
C PRO A 142 -7.45 -8.38 21.11
N SER A 143 -8.38 -7.52 20.74
CA SER A 143 -9.76 -7.55 21.24
C SER A 143 -10.66 -8.55 20.50
N GLY A 144 -10.32 -8.91 19.27
CA GLY A 144 -11.21 -9.64 18.37
C GLY A 144 -12.28 -8.76 17.74
N CYS A 145 -12.30 -7.46 18.05
CA CYS A 145 -13.23 -6.46 17.53
C CYS A 145 -12.52 -5.16 17.12
N LEU A 146 -11.21 -5.19 16.88
CA LEU A 146 -10.44 -4.02 16.50
C LEU A 146 -10.74 -3.63 15.04
N GLU A 147 -11.23 -2.41 14.85
CA GLU A 147 -11.64 -1.86 13.55
C GLU A 147 -10.63 -0.83 13.02
N VAL A 148 -9.98 -0.06 13.91
CA VAL A 148 -9.10 1.05 13.53
C VAL A 148 -7.80 1.07 14.34
N ILE A 149 -6.67 1.15 13.63
CA ILE A 149 -5.37 1.53 14.17
C ILE A 149 -4.96 2.86 13.54
N GLU A 150 -4.82 3.91 14.33
CA GLU A 150 -4.49 5.24 13.80
C GLU A 150 -2.98 5.46 13.58
N MET A 151 -2.63 6.65 13.11
CA MET A 151 -1.28 7.06 12.73
C MET A 151 -0.25 6.79 13.83
N GLY A 152 0.81 6.06 13.49
CA GLY A 152 1.95 5.82 14.37
C GLY A 152 1.62 5.10 15.68
N ALA A 153 0.47 4.42 15.80
CA ALA A 153 0.01 3.81 17.04
C ALA A 153 1.08 2.95 17.74
N PHE A 154 1.91 2.23 16.98
CA PHE A 154 3.02 1.41 17.47
C PHE A 154 4.39 1.86 16.94
N LEU A 155 4.54 3.14 16.57
CA LEU A 155 5.79 3.72 16.08
C LEU A 155 6.95 3.38 17.04
N ASN A 156 8.05 2.84 16.51
CA ASN A 156 9.27 2.47 17.24
C ASN A 156 9.05 1.48 18.41
N CYS A 157 8.03 0.63 18.36
CA CYS A 157 7.89 -0.54 19.24
C CYS A 157 8.88 -1.64 18.83
N ARG A 158 10.17 -1.44 19.12
CA ARG A 158 11.28 -2.23 18.58
C ARG A 158 11.24 -3.73 18.90
N ASN A 159 10.62 -4.11 20.01
CA ASN A 159 10.48 -5.50 20.44
C ASN A 159 9.16 -6.15 19.98
N LEU A 160 8.28 -5.43 19.29
CA LEU A 160 6.97 -5.93 18.92
C LEU A 160 7.11 -7.05 17.91
N GLU A 161 6.84 -8.29 18.33
CA GLU A 161 6.94 -9.47 17.48
C GLU A 161 5.61 -9.81 16.80
N ARG A 162 4.49 -9.41 17.43
CA ARG A 162 3.13 -9.68 16.95
C ARG A 162 2.25 -8.44 17.13
N VAL A 163 1.57 -8.07 16.05
CA VAL A 163 0.65 -6.93 15.99
C VAL A 163 -0.80 -7.40 16.13
N PRO A 164 -1.69 -6.59 16.71
CA PRO A 164 -3.11 -6.92 16.83
C PRO A 164 -3.83 -6.64 15.50
N LEU A 165 -3.70 -7.55 14.53
CA LEU A 165 -4.42 -7.47 13.25
C LEU A 165 -5.63 -8.39 13.27
N ASP A 166 -6.79 -7.83 13.63
CA ASP A 166 -8.06 -8.54 13.59
C ASP A 166 -8.61 -8.61 12.16
N ASP A 167 -9.40 -9.65 11.85
CA ASP A 167 -9.99 -9.82 10.53
C ASP A 167 -10.92 -8.66 10.13
N TYR A 168 -11.54 -7.99 11.11
CA TYR A 168 -12.47 -6.88 10.89
C TYR A 168 -11.80 -5.51 10.71
N LEU A 169 -10.48 -5.44 10.83
CA LEU A 169 -9.73 -4.18 10.78
C LEU A 169 -9.89 -3.50 9.41
N GLU A 170 -10.45 -2.29 9.42
CA GLU A 170 -10.80 -1.53 8.21
C GLU A 170 -9.71 -0.54 7.84
N THR A 171 -9.06 0.06 8.85
CA THR A 171 -8.08 1.14 8.63
C THR A 171 -6.83 0.93 9.50
N ILE A 172 -5.67 1.04 8.85
CA ILE A 172 -4.36 1.14 9.49
C ILE A 172 -3.71 2.44 9.02
N GLY A 173 -3.40 3.33 9.96
CA GLY A 173 -2.88 4.66 9.67
C GLY A 173 -1.39 4.68 9.31
N CYS A 174 -0.97 5.81 8.72
CA CYS A 174 0.41 6.10 8.36
C CYS A 174 1.39 5.78 9.50
N GLY A 175 2.46 5.07 9.17
CA GLY A 175 3.53 4.72 10.11
C GLY A 175 3.10 3.88 11.31
N ALA A 176 1.92 3.24 11.30
CA ALA A 176 1.37 2.52 12.46
C ALA A 176 2.36 1.53 13.09
N PHE A 177 3.17 0.85 12.27
CA PHE A 177 4.18 -0.11 12.73
C PHE A 177 5.61 0.29 12.32
N GLN A 178 5.84 1.54 11.96
CA GLN A 178 7.18 2.02 11.59
C GLN A 178 8.18 1.76 12.73
N GLY A 179 9.36 1.23 12.40
CA GLY A 179 10.43 0.95 13.36
C GLY A 179 10.17 -0.26 14.27
N CYS A 180 9.16 -1.10 13.99
CA CYS A 180 8.94 -2.36 14.69
C CYS A 180 9.98 -3.41 14.27
N SER A 181 11.23 -3.21 14.68
CA SER A 181 12.39 -3.96 14.20
C SER A 181 12.44 -5.46 14.57
N SER A 182 11.55 -5.95 15.42
CA SER A 182 11.43 -7.38 15.78
C SER A 182 10.22 -8.07 15.14
N LEU A 183 9.42 -7.34 14.37
CA LEU A 183 8.26 -7.87 13.66
C LEU A 183 8.74 -8.76 12.50
N LYS A 184 8.32 -10.03 12.51
CA LYS A 184 8.79 -11.06 11.55
C LYS A 184 7.75 -11.44 10.50
N ASP A 185 6.49 -11.41 10.90
CA ASP A 185 5.38 -11.94 10.12
C ASP A 185 4.22 -10.93 10.15
N ILE A 186 3.66 -10.65 8.97
CA ILE A 186 2.46 -9.84 8.81
C ILE A 186 1.48 -10.54 7.89
N ARG A 187 0.21 -10.56 8.30
CA ARG A 187 -0.93 -10.89 7.45
C ARG A 187 -1.87 -9.69 7.43
N VAL A 188 -1.97 -9.05 6.28
CA VAL A 188 -2.84 -7.89 6.09
C VAL A 188 -4.32 -8.35 6.12
N PRO A 189 -5.18 -7.73 6.94
CA PRO A 189 -6.60 -8.07 7.01
C PRO A 189 -7.35 -7.85 5.69
N HIS A 190 -8.41 -8.61 5.47
CA HIS A 190 -9.08 -8.67 4.16
C HIS A 190 -9.74 -7.37 3.72
N LYS A 191 -10.17 -6.52 4.66
CA LYS A 191 -10.80 -5.21 4.39
C LYS A 191 -9.81 -4.08 4.10
N VAL A 192 -8.52 -4.27 4.33
CA VAL A 192 -7.52 -3.22 4.12
C VAL A 192 -7.27 -3.06 2.61
N GLU A 193 -7.68 -1.92 2.05
CA GLU A 193 -7.54 -1.63 0.61
C GLU A 193 -6.22 -0.90 0.28
N VAL A 194 -5.58 -0.28 1.27
CA VAL A 194 -4.38 0.55 1.09
C VAL A 194 -3.37 0.23 2.20
N LEU A 195 -2.12 -0.02 1.81
CA LEU A 195 -1.00 -0.01 2.75
C LEU A 195 -0.48 1.42 2.84
N SER A 196 -0.81 2.09 3.94
CA SER A 196 -0.54 3.51 4.14
C SER A 196 0.95 3.85 4.17
N GLU A 197 1.26 5.13 3.94
CA GLU A 197 2.62 5.68 4.01
C GLU A 197 3.39 5.18 5.25
N TYR A 198 4.63 4.71 5.04
CA TYR A 198 5.55 4.19 6.07
C TYR A 198 5.03 3.08 7.01
N ILE A 199 3.90 2.42 6.73
CA ILE A 199 3.24 1.48 7.66
C ILE A 199 4.19 0.45 8.29
N PHE A 200 5.10 -0.14 7.52
CA PHE A 200 6.12 -1.10 7.97
C PHE A 200 7.55 -0.61 7.70
N CYS A 201 7.75 0.71 7.56
CA CYS A 201 9.08 1.29 7.37
C CYS A 201 10.01 0.89 8.52
N GLU A 202 11.26 0.51 8.23
CA GLU A 202 12.27 0.05 9.18
C GLU A 202 11.90 -1.23 10.00
N CYS A 203 10.92 -2.02 9.54
CA CYS A 203 10.67 -3.37 10.06
C CYS A 203 11.76 -4.35 9.57
N SER A 204 12.98 -4.15 10.06
CA SER A 204 14.21 -4.81 9.57
C SER A 204 14.25 -6.33 9.71
N GLN A 205 13.41 -6.95 10.57
CA GLN A 205 13.26 -8.42 10.70
C GLN A 205 12.04 -8.99 9.98
N LEU A 206 11.29 -8.17 9.23
CA LEU A 206 10.09 -8.63 8.54
C LEU A 206 10.48 -9.55 7.37
N VAL A 207 10.07 -10.82 7.45
CA VAL A 207 10.39 -11.85 6.45
C VAL A 207 9.13 -12.27 5.70
N ASN A 208 8.05 -12.58 6.43
CA ASN A 208 6.84 -13.16 5.85
C ASN A 208 5.75 -12.10 5.79
N VAL A 209 5.45 -11.63 4.57
CA VAL A 209 4.36 -10.66 4.32
C VAL A 209 3.29 -11.33 3.47
N GLN A 210 2.09 -11.43 4.02
CA GLN A 210 0.89 -11.89 3.31
C GLN A 210 -0.03 -10.71 3.07
N LEU A 211 -0.08 -10.24 1.83
CA LEU A 211 -0.99 -9.19 1.37
C LEU A 211 -2.37 -9.80 1.05
N ASN A 212 -3.45 -9.04 1.24
CA ASN A 212 -4.80 -9.47 0.90
C ASN A 212 -5.15 -9.15 -0.56
N GLU A 213 -6.04 -9.97 -1.15
CA GLU A 213 -6.54 -9.80 -2.54
C GLU A 213 -7.46 -8.58 -2.74
N GLY A 214 -7.74 -7.81 -1.67
CA GLY A 214 -8.48 -6.54 -1.76
C GLY A 214 -7.56 -5.31 -1.90
N LEU A 215 -6.25 -5.50 -1.78
CA LEU A 215 -5.29 -4.41 -1.75
C LEU A 215 -5.15 -3.74 -3.12
N THR A 216 -5.30 -2.42 -3.18
CA THR A 216 -5.27 -1.64 -4.44
C THR A 216 -3.99 -0.81 -4.59
N THR A 217 -3.41 -0.36 -3.48
CA THR A 217 -2.29 0.59 -3.46
C THR A 217 -1.30 0.25 -2.35
N ILE A 218 -0.01 0.34 -2.68
CA ILE A 218 1.11 0.32 -1.73
C ILE A 218 1.70 1.74 -1.72
N GLU A 219 1.44 2.50 -0.67
CA GLU A 219 1.85 3.90 -0.57
C GLU A 219 3.33 4.07 -0.22
N SER A 220 3.76 5.33 -0.19
CA SER A 220 5.16 5.70 -0.13
C SER A 220 5.85 5.13 1.10
N GLY A 221 7.02 4.52 0.89
CA GLY A 221 7.83 3.95 1.96
C GLY A 221 7.20 2.81 2.78
N ALA A 222 6.09 2.19 2.32
CA ALA A 222 5.35 1.19 3.09
C ALA A 222 6.22 0.06 3.69
N PHE A 223 7.23 -0.41 2.94
CA PHE A 223 8.22 -1.42 3.34
C PHE A 223 9.66 -0.89 3.29
N LYS A 224 9.87 0.44 3.31
CA LYS A 224 11.20 1.04 3.27
C LYS A 224 12.11 0.47 4.36
N VAL A 225 13.32 0.03 4.00
CA VAL A 225 14.34 -0.53 4.89
C VAL A 225 13.86 -1.81 5.63
N CYS A 226 12.95 -2.58 5.03
CA CYS A 226 12.66 -3.96 5.45
C CYS A 226 13.81 -4.90 5.02
N THR A 227 14.95 -4.82 5.71
CA THR A 227 16.18 -5.47 5.25
C THR A 227 16.15 -6.99 5.25
N SER A 228 15.23 -7.65 5.96
CA SER A 228 15.09 -9.12 5.95
C SER A 228 14.04 -9.64 4.97
N LEU A 229 13.32 -8.76 4.25
CA LEU A 229 12.29 -9.17 3.31
C LEU A 229 12.95 -9.78 2.06
N GLU A 230 12.80 -11.10 1.87
CA GLU A 230 13.42 -11.82 0.75
C GLU A 230 12.51 -11.94 -0.47
N THR A 231 11.22 -12.14 -0.23
CA THR A 231 10.23 -12.36 -1.29
C THR A 231 8.96 -11.61 -1.00
N ILE A 232 8.34 -11.06 -2.04
CA ILE A 232 6.99 -10.51 -1.93
C ILE A 232 6.16 -10.84 -3.17
N VAL A 233 4.91 -11.19 -2.92
CA VAL A 233 3.88 -11.39 -3.94
C VAL A 233 2.89 -10.24 -3.84
N ILE A 234 2.85 -9.42 -4.87
CA ILE A 234 1.93 -8.28 -4.98
C ILE A 234 0.61 -8.80 -5.58
N PRO A 235 -0.54 -8.68 -4.87
CA PRO A 235 -1.84 -9.17 -5.33
C PRO A 235 -2.27 -8.55 -6.67
N TYR A 236 -3.05 -9.29 -7.46
CA TYR A 236 -3.47 -8.86 -8.81
C TYR A 236 -4.29 -7.57 -8.82
N THR A 237 -4.89 -7.18 -7.69
CA THR A 237 -5.68 -5.96 -7.54
C THR A 237 -4.84 -4.70 -7.37
N VAL A 238 -3.55 -4.82 -7.06
CA VAL A 238 -2.67 -3.68 -6.84
C VAL A 238 -2.38 -2.99 -8.17
N LYS A 239 -2.68 -1.69 -8.24
CA LYS A 239 -2.46 -0.85 -9.43
C LYS A 239 -1.26 0.07 -9.29
N ARG A 240 -0.85 0.38 -8.05
CA ARG A 240 0.17 1.40 -7.79
C ARG A 240 1.12 0.95 -6.68
N ILE A 241 2.41 1.08 -6.97
CA ILE A 241 3.50 1.03 -5.98
C ILE A 241 4.11 2.42 -5.96
N GLU A 242 3.93 3.15 -4.87
CA GLU A 242 4.36 4.55 -4.75
C GLU A 242 5.85 4.68 -4.40
N SER A 243 6.30 5.93 -4.25
CA SER A 243 7.71 6.27 -4.06
C SER A 243 8.32 5.58 -2.84
N GLU A 244 9.55 5.10 -2.99
CA GLU A 244 10.34 4.46 -1.93
C GLU A 244 9.69 3.22 -1.27
N ALA A 245 8.58 2.68 -1.81
CA ALA A 245 7.78 1.63 -1.17
C ALA A 245 8.60 0.43 -0.67
N PHE A 246 9.64 0.02 -1.39
CA PHE A 246 10.58 -1.05 -1.06
C PHE A 246 12.04 -0.55 -1.03
N GLN A 247 12.27 0.75 -0.89
CA GLN A 247 13.62 1.31 -0.86
C GLN A 247 14.43 0.68 0.27
N GLY A 248 15.63 0.18 -0.02
CA GLY A 248 16.55 -0.38 0.97
C GLY A 248 16.20 -1.79 1.44
N CYS A 249 15.24 -2.49 0.81
CA CYS A 249 14.99 -3.91 1.03
C CYS A 249 16.15 -4.75 0.46
N SER A 250 17.29 -4.71 1.16
CA SER A 250 18.59 -5.16 0.64
C SER A 250 18.67 -6.67 0.37
N HIS A 251 17.85 -7.49 1.04
CA HIS A 251 17.73 -8.93 0.81
C HIS A 251 16.57 -9.32 -0.13
N LEU A 252 15.83 -8.37 -0.69
CA LEU A 252 14.73 -8.67 -1.61
C LEU A 252 15.26 -9.30 -2.89
N VAL A 253 14.97 -10.59 -3.09
CA VAL A 253 15.43 -11.40 -4.24
C VAL A 253 14.32 -11.58 -5.25
N ASN A 254 13.11 -11.89 -4.79
CA ASN A 254 11.99 -12.26 -5.66
C ASN A 254 10.80 -11.34 -5.45
N VAL A 255 10.43 -10.60 -6.50
CA VAL A 255 9.26 -9.73 -6.51
C VAL A 255 8.34 -10.23 -7.62
N GLN A 256 7.17 -10.75 -7.23
CA GLN A 256 6.09 -11.02 -8.16
C GLN A 256 5.16 -9.81 -8.18
N LEU A 257 5.22 -9.03 -9.26
CA LEU A 257 4.37 -7.87 -9.47
C LEU A 257 2.94 -8.28 -9.87
N SER A 258 1.99 -7.38 -9.62
CA SER A 258 0.59 -7.51 -10.04
C SER A 258 0.46 -7.41 -11.55
N GLU A 259 -0.28 -8.31 -12.20
CA GLU A 259 -0.57 -8.20 -13.64
C GLU A 259 -1.44 -6.97 -13.99
N CYS A 260 -2.09 -6.33 -13.02
CA CYS A 260 -2.83 -5.07 -13.23
C CYS A 260 -2.04 -3.82 -12.79
N LEU A 261 -0.74 -3.95 -12.49
CA LEU A 261 0.11 -2.84 -12.06
C LEU A 261 0.22 -1.79 -13.16
N GLN A 262 0.02 -0.51 -12.82
CA GLN A 262 0.06 0.61 -13.76
C GLN A 262 1.21 1.57 -13.49
N PHE A 263 1.67 1.68 -12.24
CA PHE A 263 2.61 2.70 -11.78
C PHE A 263 3.63 2.14 -10.80
N ILE A 264 4.91 2.48 -11.03
CA ILE A 264 6.03 2.26 -10.11
C ILE A 264 6.68 3.62 -9.81
N GLY A 265 6.62 4.05 -8.55
CA GLY A 265 7.05 5.36 -8.08
C GLY A 265 8.56 5.58 -7.99
N GLU A 266 8.94 6.81 -7.67
CA GLU A 266 10.34 7.23 -7.56
C GLU A 266 11.06 6.41 -6.47
N GLU A 267 12.23 5.88 -6.80
CA GLU A 267 13.02 5.07 -5.85
C GLU A 267 12.27 3.86 -5.24
N ALA A 268 11.17 3.40 -5.85
CA ALA A 268 10.30 2.35 -5.29
C ALA A 268 11.05 1.08 -4.86
N PHE A 269 12.08 0.67 -5.60
CA PHE A 269 12.96 -0.47 -5.29
C PHE A 269 14.43 -0.04 -5.16
N ALA A 270 14.70 1.24 -4.89
CA ALA A 270 16.06 1.74 -4.77
C ALA A 270 16.84 0.98 -3.69
N ASN A 271 18.11 0.66 -3.93
CA ASN A 271 19.01 -0.07 -3.03
C ASN A 271 18.53 -1.49 -2.64
N CYS A 272 17.65 -2.12 -3.44
CA CYS A 272 17.37 -3.56 -3.36
C CYS A 272 18.56 -4.37 -3.91
N THR A 273 19.66 -4.42 -3.15
CA THR A 273 20.96 -4.93 -3.66
C THR A 273 20.97 -6.41 -4.03
N SER A 274 20.03 -7.21 -3.52
CA SER A 274 19.89 -8.63 -3.84
C SER A 274 18.95 -8.90 -5.03
N LEU A 275 18.23 -7.88 -5.49
CA LEU A 275 17.31 -7.98 -6.62
C LEU A 275 18.12 -8.08 -7.91
N LYS A 276 18.12 -9.28 -8.51
CA LYS A 276 18.87 -9.58 -9.74
C LYS A 276 18.00 -9.65 -10.99
N ARG A 277 16.72 -9.97 -10.83
CA ARG A 277 15.76 -10.09 -11.92
C ARG A 277 14.42 -9.54 -11.47
N ILE A 278 13.72 -8.90 -12.38
CA ILE A 278 12.34 -8.50 -12.17
C ILE A 278 11.57 -8.64 -13.48
N ARG A 279 10.32 -9.10 -13.38
CA ARG A 279 9.38 -9.15 -14.50
C ARG A 279 8.41 -7.99 -14.37
N ILE A 280 8.46 -7.06 -15.31
CA ILE A 280 7.56 -5.92 -15.39
C ILE A 280 6.31 -6.33 -16.19
N PRO A 281 5.11 -6.27 -15.60
CA PRO A 281 3.85 -6.52 -16.29
C PRO A 281 3.64 -5.54 -17.45
N TRP A 282 2.89 -5.95 -18.47
CA TRP A 282 2.66 -5.12 -19.66
C TRP A 282 1.88 -3.82 -19.33
N TYR A 283 0.94 -3.87 -18.38
CA TYR A 283 0.08 -2.73 -18.05
C TYR A 283 0.79 -1.61 -17.29
N VAL A 284 2.09 -1.77 -16.97
CA VAL A 284 2.89 -0.73 -16.33
C VAL A 284 3.16 0.37 -17.34
N ASN A 285 2.43 1.48 -17.22
CA ASN A 285 2.52 2.61 -18.12
C ASN A 285 3.56 3.64 -17.66
N GLU A 286 3.95 3.61 -16.38
CA GLU A 286 4.90 4.55 -15.79
C GLU A 286 5.83 3.86 -14.78
N ILE A 287 7.12 4.07 -14.98
CA ILE A 287 8.19 3.73 -14.03
C ILE A 287 8.99 5.02 -13.81
N CYS A 288 8.92 5.56 -12.60
CA CYS A 288 9.52 6.86 -12.27
C CYS A 288 11.04 6.79 -12.10
N TYR A 289 11.65 7.97 -11.99
CA TYR A 289 13.09 8.14 -11.83
C TYR A 289 13.66 7.29 -10.69
N ASN A 290 14.85 6.72 -10.90
CA ASN A 290 15.57 5.93 -9.90
C ASN A 290 14.80 4.76 -9.27
N ALA A 291 13.68 4.29 -9.85
CA ALA A 291 12.87 3.20 -9.30
C ALA A 291 13.70 1.96 -8.94
N PHE A 292 14.80 1.69 -9.66
CA PHE A 292 15.72 0.57 -9.40
C PHE A 292 17.17 1.01 -9.18
N ILE A 293 17.43 2.26 -8.75
CA ILE A 293 18.82 2.72 -8.49
C ILE A 293 19.47 1.85 -7.41
N GLY A 294 20.75 1.48 -7.56
CA GLY A 294 21.45 0.65 -6.58
C GLY A 294 21.04 -0.83 -6.55
N CYS A 295 20.07 -1.26 -7.36
CA CYS A 295 19.80 -2.67 -7.62
C CYS A 295 20.94 -3.32 -8.41
N ARG A 296 21.14 -4.63 -8.25
CA ARG A 296 22.13 -5.41 -9.00
C ARG A 296 21.46 -6.25 -10.09
N LEU A 297 20.56 -5.61 -10.84
CA LEU A 297 19.80 -6.27 -11.90
C LEU A 297 20.74 -6.81 -12.99
N VAL A 298 20.60 -8.10 -13.28
CA VAL A 298 21.25 -8.78 -14.41
C VAL A 298 20.29 -8.86 -15.60
N ALA A 299 18.98 -8.91 -15.33
CA ALA A 299 17.94 -8.87 -16.35
C ALA A 299 16.69 -8.14 -15.83
N MET A 300 16.06 -7.37 -16.71
CA MET A 300 14.71 -6.87 -16.54
C MET A 300 13.88 -7.46 -17.68
N GLU A 301 12.92 -8.31 -17.33
CA GLU A 301 12.04 -9.00 -18.27
C GLU A 301 10.71 -8.26 -18.31
N PHE A 302 10.06 -8.22 -19.47
CA PHE A 302 8.70 -7.70 -19.60
C PHE A 302 7.79 -8.89 -19.88
N ASN A 303 6.65 -8.99 -19.16
CA ASN A 303 5.72 -10.10 -19.37
C ASN A 303 5.13 -10.00 -20.78
N ALA A 304 5.68 -10.80 -21.70
CA ALA A 304 5.21 -10.92 -23.06
C ALA A 304 4.21 -12.08 -23.13
N GLU A 305 2.97 -11.86 -22.69
CA GLU A 305 1.89 -12.53 -23.38
C GLU A 305 1.75 -11.86 -24.75
N ILE A 306 2.38 -12.52 -25.73
CA ILE A 306 2.44 -12.22 -27.16
C ILE A 306 3.61 -11.29 -27.54
N GLU A 307 4.58 -11.84 -28.27
CA GLU A 307 5.51 -11.09 -29.12
C GLU A 307 4.72 -10.07 -29.98
N ARG A 308 4.66 -8.79 -29.59
CA ARG A 308 4.47 -7.67 -30.52
C ARG A 308 4.53 -6.30 -29.86
N LEU A 309 5.30 -5.44 -30.53
CA LEU A 309 5.29 -3.97 -30.51
C LEU A 309 6.09 -3.29 -29.41
N VAL A 310 7.39 -3.15 -29.68
CA VAL A 310 8.02 -1.85 -29.48
C VAL A 310 8.81 -1.52 -30.75
N SER A 311 8.62 -0.32 -31.31
CA SER A 311 9.65 0.26 -32.16
C SER A 311 10.89 0.48 -31.29
N GLU A 312 12.02 -0.10 -31.67
CA GLU A 312 13.27 -0.13 -30.88
C GLU A 312 13.72 1.23 -30.32
N THR A 313 13.23 2.34 -30.86
CA THR A 313 13.48 3.72 -30.39
C THR A 313 12.91 4.03 -29.01
N SER A 314 11.67 3.62 -28.70
CA SER A 314 11.02 3.96 -27.41
C SER A 314 11.58 3.14 -26.25
N LEU A 315 11.89 1.85 -26.48
CA LEU A 315 12.60 1.02 -25.51
C LEU A 315 14.04 1.51 -25.29
N ARG A 316 14.75 1.98 -26.34
CA ARG A 316 16.10 2.54 -26.21
C ARG A 316 16.13 3.85 -25.45
N GLU A 317 15.22 4.78 -25.71
CA GLU A 317 15.12 6.03 -24.96
C GLU A 317 14.72 5.77 -23.51
N TRP A 318 13.82 4.82 -23.27
CA TRP A 318 13.45 4.38 -21.92
C TRP A 318 14.61 3.69 -21.17
N TRP A 319 15.33 2.79 -21.84
CA TRP A 319 16.52 2.09 -21.31
C TRP A 319 17.69 3.04 -21.01
N ASN A 320 17.91 4.03 -21.88
CA ASN A 320 18.99 5.02 -21.70
C ASN A 320 18.68 6.07 -20.64
N ASN A 321 17.40 6.34 -20.35
CA ASN A 321 16.99 7.38 -19.39
C ASN A 321 16.63 6.82 -18.00
N GLY A 322 16.34 5.52 -17.86
CA GLY A 322 15.89 4.90 -16.62
C GLY A 322 16.86 3.90 -15.96
N VAL A 323 17.91 3.48 -16.67
CA VAL A 323 18.90 2.52 -16.15
C VAL A 323 20.25 3.20 -16.01
N SER A 324 20.78 3.22 -14.79
CA SER A 324 22.11 3.75 -14.45
C SER A 324 23.17 3.33 -15.48
N GLU A 325 24.06 4.26 -15.82
CA GLU A 325 25.26 4.15 -16.67
C GLU A 325 26.12 2.88 -16.41
N HIS A 326 25.93 2.19 -15.27
CA HIS A 326 26.54 0.90 -14.95
C HIS A 326 25.95 -0.32 -15.67
N VAL A 327 24.67 -0.34 -16.05
CA VAL A 327 24.08 -1.48 -16.79
C VAL A 327 24.46 -1.43 -18.27
N LEU A 328 24.58 -0.22 -18.85
CA LEU A 328 25.03 0.00 -20.22
C LEU A 328 26.47 -0.50 -20.45
N ASN A 329 27.34 -0.41 -19.44
CA ASN A 329 28.74 -0.83 -19.55
C ASN A 329 28.98 -2.35 -19.46
N THR A 330 27.95 -3.16 -19.15
CA THR A 330 28.09 -4.62 -19.01
C THR A 330 27.78 -5.38 -20.30
N TYR A 331 27.13 -4.75 -21.30
CA TYR A 331 26.76 -5.38 -22.57
C TYR A 331 27.35 -4.65 -23.78
N SER A 332 28.66 -4.77 -23.97
CA SER A 332 29.38 -4.34 -25.18
C SER A 332 29.32 -5.34 -26.35
N PHE A 333 28.36 -6.28 -26.36
CA PHE A 333 28.34 -7.39 -27.34
C PHE A 333 27.21 -7.36 -28.37
N LEU A 334 26.38 -6.32 -28.44
CA LEU A 334 25.44 -6.14 -29.55
C LEU A 334 26.03 -5.14 -30.55
N THR A 335 26.64 -5.63 -31.63
CA THR A 335 27.23 -4.79 -32.68
C THR A 335 26.17 -4.20 -33.61
N GLU A 336 26.39 -2.96 -34.08
CA GLU A 336 25.54 -2.16 -34.99
C GLU A 336 25.01 -2.85 -36.26
N LYS A 337 25.50 -4.03 -36.62
CA LYS A 337 25.08 -4.74 -37.84
C LYS A 337 23.76 -5.49 -37.73
N ASP A 338 23.22 -5.69 -36.53
CA ASP A 338 21.95 -6.43 -36.33
C ASP A 338 20.71 -5.52 -36.29
N ILE A 339 20.87 -4.18 -36.39
CA ILE A 339 19.81 -3.19 -36.11
C ILE A 339 19.62 -2.19 -37.28
N ALA A 340 19.27 -2.66 -38.47
CA ALA A 340 18.96 -1.74 -39.56
C ALA A 340 17.78 -2.21 -40.41
N PHE A 341 16.59 -1.61 -40.23
CA PHE A 341 15.66 -1.33 -41.34
C PHE A 341 14.73 -0.14 -41.02
N ARG A 342 14.66 0.85 -41.93
CA ARG A 342 13.84 2.08 -41.83
C ARG A 342 12.39 1.82 -42.27
N LEU A 343 11.41 2.27 -41.49
CA LEU A 343 9.97 2.22 -41.83
C LEU A 343 9.26 3.59 -41.91
N ASP A 344 9.98 4.70 -41.70
CA ASP A 344 9.37 6.03 -41.52
C ASP A 344 8.89 6.75 -42.80
N GLU A 345 8.77 6.08 -43.95
CA GLU A 345 8.42 6.72 -45.24
C GLU A 345 7.19 6.14 -45.97
N LEU A 346 6.28 5.41 -45.32
CA LEU A 346 5.15 4.76 -46.04
C LEU A 346 3.75 5.37 -45.76
N GLU A 347 3.02 5.66 -46.86
CA GLU A 347 1.63 6.13 -46.91
C GLU A 347 0.60 5.16 -46.26
N PRO A 348 -0.58 5.67 -45.83
CA PRO A 348 -1.65 4.85 -45.22
C PRO A 348 -2.22 3.79 -46.17
N VAL A 349 -2.56 2.62 -45.63
CA VAL A 349 -2.99 1.44 -46.39
C VAL A 349 -4.51 1.36 -46.44
N LYS A 350 -5.05 1.06 -47.62
CA LYS A 350 -6.48 0.81 -47.85
C LYS A 350 -6.82 -0.68 -47.70
N TRP A 351 -7.98 -0.97 -47.13
CA TRP A 351 -8.42 -2.33 -46.78
C TRP A 351 -9.96 -2.43 -46.81
N ARG A 352 -10.49 -3.65 -46.83
CA ARG A 352 -11.94 -3.96 -46.77
C ARG A 352 -12.22 -5.07 -45.74
N LEU A 353 -13.27 -4.92 -44.92
CA LEU A 353 -13.81 -5.99 -44.08
C LEU A 353 -14.76 -6.86 -44.89
N THR A 354 -14.67 -8.17 -44.78
CA THR A 354 -15.56 -9.10 -45.47
C THR A 354 -15.76 -10.37 -44.65
N ILE A 355 -16.67 -11.24 -45.10
CA ILE A 355 -16.83 -12.59 -44.60
C ILE A 355 -16.22 -13.50 -45.66
N ASP A 356 -15.19 -14.27 -45.30
CA ASP A 356 -14.51 -15.19 -46.23
C ASP A 356 -15.50 -16.26 -46.72
N ASP A 357 -15.80 -16.22 -48.02
CA ASP A 357 -16.80 -17.07 -48.70
C ASP A 357 -16.53 -18.58 -48.56
N MET A 358 -15.29 -19.00 -48.23
CA MET A 358 -14.96 -20.42 -48.06
C MET A 358 -15.12 -20.93 -46.62
N LEU A 359 -15.10 -20.04 -45.62
CA LEU A 359 -15.07 -20.41 -44.20
C LEU A 359 -16.21 -19.80 -43.38
N GLY A 360 -16.92 -18.80 -43.92
CA GLY A 360 -18.01 -18.10 -43.25
C GLY A 360 -17.55 -17.25 -42.05
N ARG A 361 -16.30 -16.77 -42.06
CA ARG A 361 -15.66 -16.07 -40.93
C ARG A 361 -15.17 -14.68 -41.34
N ILE A 362 -15.06 -13.78 -40.36
CA ILE A 362 -14.69 -12.39 -40.56
C ILE A 362 -13.22 -12.27 -41.00
N ALA A 363 -12.96 -11.48 -42.03
CA ALA A 363 -11.64 -11.28 -42.60
C ALA A 363 -11.43 -9.82 -43.06
N LEU A 364 -10.20 -9.35 -42.92
CA LEU A 364 -9.70 -8.08 -43.46
C LEU A 364 -8.85 -8.35 -44.71
N ILE A 365 -9.21 -7.74 -45.83
CA ILE A 365 -8.48 -7.91 -47.10
C ILE A 365 -7.81 -6.58 -47.49
N PRO A 366 -6.50 -6.58 -47.77
CA PRO A 366 -5.82 -5.39 -48.29
C PRO A 366 -6.30 -5.07 -49.71
N ILE A 367 -6.53 -3.78 -50.00
CA ILE A 367 -6.94 -3.34 -51.33
C ILE A 367 -5.73 -3.23 -52.27
N ASP A 368 -4.53 -2.96 -51.73
CA ASP A 368 -3.28 -2.86 -52.49
C ASP A 368 -2.25 -3.91 -52.01
N SER A 369 -1.68 -4.67 -52.95
CA SER A 369 -0.86 -5.85 -52.65
C SER A 369 0.64 -5.51 -52.47
N TYR A 370 1.05 -5.29 -51.23
CA TYR A 370 2.47 -5.35 -50.83
C TYR A 370 2.74 -6.59 -49.96
N PHE A 371 3.74 -7.38 -50.36
CA PHE A 371 4.07 -8.70 -49.80
C PHE A 371 4.32 -8.71 -48.28
N GLU A 372 4.96 -7.67 -47.74
CA GLU A 372 5.19 -7.50 -46.29
C GLU A 372 3.87 -7.27 -45.53
N ARG A 373 2.95 -6.49 -46.10
CA ARG A 373 1.65 -6.17 -45.48
C ARG A 373 0.68 -7.33 -45.58
N GLU A 374 0.83 -8.18 -46.59
CA GLU A 374 0.07 -9.43 -46.73
C GLU A 374 0.28 -10.37 -45.53
N LYS A 375 1.50 -10.42 -44.96
CA LYS A 375 1.78 -11.19 -43.72
C LYS A 375 1.06 -10.59 -42.50
N TYR A 376 0.96 -9.26 -42.42
CA TYR A 376 0.23 -8.57 -41.35
C TYR A 376 -1.28 -8.90 -41.39
N PHE A 377 -1.92 -8.78 -42.55
CA PHE A 377 -3.33 -9.14 -42.73
C PHE A 377 -3.58 -10.64 -42.49
N ARG A 378 -2.69 -11.53 -42.94
CA ARG A 378 -2.79 -12.97 -42.65
C ARG A 378 -2.76 -13.26 -41.15
N SER A 379 -1.91 -12.57 -40.39
CA SER A 379 -1.85 -12.75 -38.93
C SER A 379 -3.11 -12.26 -38.23
N ILE A 380 -3.67 -11.13 -38.66
CA ILE A 380 -4.92 -10.61 -38.07
C ILE A 380 -6.10 -11.48 -38.47
N ASN A 381 -6.18 -11.92 -39.72
CA ASN A 381 -7.24 -12.83 -40.18
C ASN A 381 -7.19 -14.19 -39.48
N ALA A 382 -6.00 -14.70 -39.14
CA ALA A 382 -5.88 -15.90 -38.32
C ALA A 382 -6.53 -15.71 -36.93
N GLN A 383 -6.37 -14.53 -36.32
CA GLN A 383 -6.99 -14.21 -35.03
C GLN A 383 -8.48 -13.90 -35.16
N LEU A 384 -8.89 -13.17 -36.20
CA LEU A 384 -10.30 -12.89 -36.50
C LEU A 384 -11.08 -14.17 -36.79
N SER A 385 -10.44 -15.18 -37.36
CA SER A 385 -11.06 -16.47 -37.62
C SER A 385 -11.49 -17.22 -36.35
N VAL A 386 -11.07 -16.82 -35.15
CA VAL A 386 -11.51 -17.46 -33.91
C VAL A 386 -12.91 -16.99 -33.48
N PHE A 387 -13.34 -15.82 -33.96
CA PHE A 387 -14.62 -15.24 -33.59
C PHE A 387 -15.75 -15.72 -34.50
N GLU A 388 -16.84 -16.20 -33.90
CA GLU A 388 -18.04 -16.66 -34.62
C GLU A 388 -18.97 -15.49 -34.98
N THR A 389 -18.90 -14.39 -34.22
CA THR A 389 -19.72 -13.20 -34.44
C THR A 389 -18.86 -11.95 -34.56
N LEU A 390 -19.43 -10.94 -35.23
CA LEU A 390 -18.76 -9.65 -35.41
C LEU A 390 -18.66 -8.86 -34.12
N GLU A 391 -19.63 -9.02 -33.21
CA GLU A 391 -19.67 -8.33 -31.92
C GLU A 391 -18.49 -8.74 -31.04
N ASP A 392 -18.12 -10.03 -31.05
CA ASP A 392 -16.97 -10.54 -30.29
C ASP A 392 -15.62 -10.12 -30.87
N ALA A 393 -15.57 -9.81 -32.18
CA ALA A 393 -14.36 -9.42 -32.90
C ALA A 393 -14.04 -7.91 -32.79
N ILE A 394 -14.97 -7.09 -32.28
CA ILE A 394 -14.85 -5.62 -32.23
C ILE A 394 -13.55 -5.14 -31.57
N PRO A 395 -13.14 -5.63 -30.39
CA PRO A 395 -11.94 -5.12 -29.72
C PRO A 395 -10.65 -5.35 -30.53
N LEU A 396 -10.56 -6.48 -31.23
CA LEU A 396 -9.42 -6.81 -32.07
C LEU A 396 -9.41 -5.98 -33.35
N LEU A 397 -10.58 -5.69 -33.91
CA LEU A 397 -10.72 -4.82 -35.09
C LEU A 397 -10.32 -3.37 -34.75
N GLU A 398 -10.77 -2.83 -33.62
CA GLU A 398 -10.37 -1.47 -33.19
C GLU A 398 -8.85 -1.37 -32.97
N LEU A 399 -8.24 -2.42 -32.40
CA LEU A 399 -6.81 -2.52 -32.22
C LEU A 399 -6.05 -2.61 -33.56
N ALA A 400 -6.58 -3.37 -34.52
CA ALA A 400 -6.01 -3.50 -35.87
C ALA A 400 -6.03 -2.15 -36.63
N LEU A 401 -7.16 -1.44 -36.55
CA LEU A 401 -7.34 -0.12 -37.17
C LEU A 401 -6.36 0.91 -36.62
N TRP A 402 -6.19 0.93 -35.30
CA TRP A 402 -5.26 1.83 -34.62
C TRP A 402 -3.80 1.53 -34.99
N LYS A 403 -3.40 0.25 -35.03
CA LYS A 403 -1.99 -0.16 -35.25
C LYS A 403 -1.45 0.11 -36.65
N ALA A 404 -2.30 0.11 -37.68
CA ALA A 404 -1.81 0.15 -39.07
C ALA A 404 -2.14 1.45 -39.83
N LYS A 405 -2.57 2.52 -39.12
CA LYS A 405 -3.05 3.79 -39.74
C LYS A 405 -4.00 3.50 -40.91
N LEU A 406 -4.84 2.50 -40.72
CA LEU A 406 -5.70 1.93 -41.74
C LEU A 406 -6.87 2.88 -42.00
N VAL A 407 -7.05 3.28 -43.25
CA VAL A 407 -8.16 4.18 -43.64
C VAL A 407 -9.19 3.35 -44.40
N GLU A 408 -10.39 3.23 -43.82
CA GLU A 408 -11.53 2.58 -44.47
C GLU A 408 -11.96 3.43 -45.69
N GLN A 409 -12.16 2.80 -46.85
CA GLN A 409 -12.86 3.43 -47.98
C GLN A 409 -14.22 2.76 -48.16
N SER A 410 -15.28 3.51 -47.87
CA SER A 410 -16.67 3.11 -48.11
C SER A 410 -17.04 3.27 -49.60
N TYR A 411 -17.58 2.21 -50.19
CA TYR A 411 -18.45 2.28 -51.39
C TYR A 411 -19.51 1.16 -51.31
N PRO A 412 -20.74 1.41 -51.77
CA PRO A 412 -21.94 0.90 -51.10
C PRO A 412 -22.36 -0.49 -51.60
N SER A 413 -22.68 -1.37 -50.67
CA SER A 413 -23.73 -2.38 -50.88
C SER A 413 -24.50 -2.56 -49.57
N ASP A 414 -25.82 -2.70 -49.68
CA ASP A 414 -26.82 -2.43 -48.64
C ASP A 414 -26.74 -3.29 -47.36
N GLU A 415 -25.81 -4.24 -47.26
CA GLU A 415 -25.63 -5.08 -46.05
C GLU A 415 -24.71 -4.45 -44.98
N GLU A 416 -23.78 -3.56 -45.36
CA GLU A 416 -22.78 -2.95 -44.45
C GLU A 416 -23.33 -1.81 -43.57
N SER A 417 -24.49 -1.25 -43.94
CA SER A 417 -25.26 -0.29 -43.14
C SER A 417 -25.57 -0.82 -41.73
N THR A 418 -25.73 -2.14 -41.59
CA THR A 418 -26.07 -2.84 -40.35
C THR A 418 -24.87 -2.99 -39.41
N ILE A 419 -23.65 -3.00 -39.95
CA ILE A 419 -22.41 -3.26 -39.20
C ILE A 419 -21.89 -1.97 -38.56
N ALA A 420 -21.82 -0.89 -39.33
CA ALA A 420 -21.41 0.42 -38.82
C ALA A 420 -22.37 0.93 -37.74
N SER A 421 -23.68 0.69 -37.91
CA SER A 421 -24.71 1.06 -36.93
C SER A 421 -24.65 0.25 -35.63
N LYS A 422 -24.25 -1.04 -35.68
CA LYS A 422 -24.02 -1.86 -34.49
C LYS A 422 -22.76 -1.47 -33.71
N LEU A 423 -21.66 -1.17 -34.41
CA LEU A 423 -20.43 -0.62 -33.81
C LEU A 423 -20.68 0.72 -33.11
N LEU A 424 -21.49 1.58 -33.71
CA LEU A 424 -21.93 2.85 -33.11
C LEU A 424 -22.84 2.65 -31.88
N GLN A 425 -23.76 1.68 -31.88
CA GLN A 425 -24.63 1.39 -30.72
C GLN A 425 -23.86 0.81 -29.53
N HIS A 426 -22.84 -0.04 -29.76
CA HIS A 426 -22.02 -0.57 -28.68
C HIS A 426 -21.14 0.53 -28.02
N ARG A 427 -20.67 1.51 -28.82
CA ARG A 427 -19.96 2.70 -28.32
C ARG A 427 -20.81 3.63 -27.45
N VAL A 428 -22.13 3.68 -27.66
CA VAL A 428 -23.05 4.51 -26.85
C VAL A 428 -23.35 3.89 -25.49
N THR A 429 -23.21 2.56 -25.34
CA THR A 429 -23.55 1.84 -24.10
C THR A 429 -22.40 1.74 -23.09
N CYS A 430 -21.14 1.89 -23.51
CA CYS A 430 -19.97 1.73 -22.65
C CYS A 430 -19.50 3.01 -21.91
N GLY A 431 -20.28 4.10 -21.94
CA GLY A 431 -19.93 5.33 -21.21
C GLY A 431 -18.82 6.12 -21.93
N ALA A 432 -19.21 7.25 -22.50
CA ALA A 432 -18.28 8.23 -23.04
C ALA A 432 -17.44 8.82 -21.90
N ASP A 433 -16.11 8.74 -21.98
CA ASP A 433 -15.19 9.75 -21.45
C ASP A 433 -13.70 9.45 -21.79
N VAL A 434 -13.37 9.27 -23.08
CA VAL A 434 -12.10 9.76 -23.68
C VAL A 434 -12.35 9.89 -25.19
N ILE A 435 -12.94 11.00 -25.63
CA ILE A 435 -13.08 11.31 -27.05
C ILE A 435 -11.99 12.32 -27.42
N ILE A 436 -11.03 11.90 -28.25
CA ILE A 436 -10.16 12.84 -29.00
C ILE A 436 -11.02 13.43 -30.14
N PRO A 437 -11.20 14.75 -30.24
CA PRO A 437 -12.16 15.40 -31.15
C PRO A 437 -11.95 15.19 -32.67
N ASN A 438 -10.87 14.54 -33.09
CA ASN A 438 -10.45 14.49 -34.49
C ASN A 438 -11.11 13.38 -35.32
N VAL A 439 -11.92 12.49 -34.73
CA VAL A 439 -12.65 11.45 -35.48
C VAL A 439 -14.10 11.88 -35.78
N LEU A 440 -14.70 12.75 -34.96
CA LEU A 440 -16.09 13.19 -35.16
C LEU A 440 -16.27 14.09 -36.40
N SER A 441 -15.22 14.80 -36.83
CA SER A 441 -15.28 15.70 -38.00
C SER A 441 -15.22 14.97 -39.34
N PHE A 442 -14.82 13.69 -39.35
CA PHE A 442 -14.73 12.89 -40.57
C PHE A 442 -16.02 12.11 -40.89
N LEU A 443 -16.94 11.98 -39.93
CA LEU A 443 -18.18 11.19 -40.09
C LEU A 443 -19.44 12.06 -40.36
N ILE A 444 -19.34 13.39 -40.35
CA ILE A 444 -20.45 14.32 -40.65
C ILE A 444 -20.38 14.88 -42.09
N ARG A 445 -19.34 14.55 -42.87
CA ARG A 445 -19.28 14.79 -44.32
C ARG A 445 -19.42 13.48 -45.07
#